data_AF-L7WRM9-F1
#
_entry.id   AF-L7WRM9-F1
#
_cell.length_a   1.000
_cell.length_b   1.000
_cell.length_c   1.000
_cell.angle_alpha   90.00
_cell.angle_beta   90.00
_cell.angle_gamma   90.00
#
_symmetry.space_group_name_H-M   'P 1'
#
loop_
_entity.id
_entity.type
_entity.pdbx_description
1 polymer ?
#
loop_
_entity_poly.entity_id
_entity_poly.type
_entity_poly.pdbx_seq_one_letter_code
_entity_poly.pdbx_strand_id
1 'polypeptide(L)'
;VVESWNEWDTLREVWVGTLENKNLQAATEAPVARKMKSYSRYKWPLREGLDDKACLEVAKQQLENYIDVIKGEGIVVQRPKPFPNNEELKTPLWSVERMSGFTCPRDVFFVAGKQIIEAPMSARNRYFENLGWRDLLMSYYNADPRMRWTCAPKPKMVDSSY
;
A
#
# COMPACT_ATOMS: atom_id res chain seq x y z
N VAL A 1 -19.78 -7.35 5.51
CA VAL A 1 -18.65 -7.84 4.67
C VAL A 1 -17.34 -7.71 5.43
N VAL A 2 -16.96 -6.52 5.90
CA VAL A 2 -15.75 -6.31 6.71
C VAL A 2 -16.00 -6.65 8.18
N GLU A 3 -15.17 -7.52 8.76
CA GLU A 3 -15.11 -7.80 10.20
C GLU A 3 -13.80 -8.49 10.58
N SER A 4 -12.90 -7.78 11.29
CA SER A 4 -11.69 -8.39 11.86
C SER A 4 -11.33 -7.75 13.21
N TRP A 5 -11.05 -8.57 14.21
CA TRP A 5 -10.77 -8.14 15.59
C TRP A 5 -9.35 -8.46 16.05
N ASN A 6 -8.66 -9.37 15.36
CA ASN A 6 -7.34 -9.85 15.70
C ASN A 6 -6.65 -10.41 14.43
N GLU A 7 -5.42 -10.91 14.60
CA GLU A 7 -4.56 -11.33 13.49
C GLU A 7 -4.46 -12.87 13.36
N TRP A 8 -5.30 -13.66 14.05
CA TRP A 8 -5.18 -15.13 14.10
C TRP A 8 -6.48 -15.91 13.93
N ASP A 9 -7.64 -15.26 14.05
CA ASP A 9 -8.92 -15.90 13.71
C ASP A 9 -8.93 -16.37 12.25
N THR A 10 -9.80 -17.34 11.94
CA THR A 10 -9.91 -17.91 10.60
C THR A 10 -10.13 -16.83 9.53
N LEU A 11 -9.13 -16.67 8.66
CA LEU A 11 -9.13 -15.71 7.57
C LEU A 11 -10.15 -16.14 6.50
N ARG A 12 -10.98 -15.20 6.04
CA ARG A 12 -12.01 -15.45 5.00
C ARG A 12 -11.80 -14.62 3.75
N GLU A 13 -11.27 -13.42 3.90
CA GLU A 13 -10.97 -12.51 2.81
C GLU A 13 -9.72 -11.70 3.14
N VAL A 14 -8.86 -11.47 2.15
CA VAL A 14 -7.63 -10.69 2.30
C VAL A 14 -7.38 -9.78 1.11
N TRP A 15 -6.84 -8.61 1.40
CA TRP A 15 -6.37 -7.66 0.40
C TRP A 15 -4.89 -7.89 0.10
N VAL A 16 -4.59 -8.18 -1.16
CA VAL A 16 -3.22 -8.41 -1.63
C VAL A 16 -2.85 -7.31 -2.62
N GLY A 17 -1.74 -6.63 -2.38
CA GLY A 17 -1.31 -5.54 -3.24
C GLY A 17 -0.90 -5.98 -4.64
N THR A 18 -0.41 -5.02 -5.43
CA THR A 18 0.09 -5.27 -6.78
C THR A 18 1.48 -4.67 -7.00
N LEU A 19 2.20 -5.28 -7.95
CA LEU A 19 3.46 -4.77 -8.49
C LEU A 19 3.26 -4.07 -9.85
N GLU A 20 2.02 -3.98 -10.34
CA GLU A 20 1.68 -3.15 -11.49
C GLU A 20 1.93 -1.67 -11.19
N ASN A 21 2.56 -0.97 -12.14
CA ASN A 21 3.05 0.39 -11.98
C ASN A 21 3.96 0.58 -10.74
N LYS A 22 4.70 -0.46 -10.33
CA LYS A 22 5.67 -0.31 -9.24
C LYS A 22 6.84 0.57 -9.69
N ASN A 23 7.03 1.72 -9.05
CA ASN A 23 8.23 2.52 -9.24
C ASN A 23 9.39 1.89 -8.47
N LEU A 24 10.38 1.40 -9.21
CA LEU A 24 11.56 0.75 -8.65
C LEU A 24 12.60 1.77 -8.16
N GLN A 25 12.63 2.96 -8.78
CA GLN A 25 13.38 4.09 -8.28
C GLN A 25 12.58 4.78 -7.17
N ALA A 26 13.18 4.88 -5.99
CA ALA A 26 12.56 5.57 -4.86
C ALA A 26 12.49 7.08 -5.13
N ALA A 27 11.40 7.71 -4.67
CA ALA A 27 11.25 9.16 -4.76
C ALA A 27 12.28 9.91 -3.90
N THR A 28 12.69 11.10 -4.32
CA THR A 28 13.68 11.90 -3.59
C THR A 28 12.98 12.79 -2.57
N GLU A 29 12.74 12.25 -1.38
CA GLU A 29 12.12 13.00 -0.29
C GLU A 29 12.68 12.62 1.09
N ALA A 30 12.55 13.53 2.07
CA ALA A 30 13.11 13.35 3.40
C ALA A 30 12.68 12.04 4.10
N PRO A 31 11.40 11.61 4.07
CA PRO A 31 10.97 10.33 4.63
C PRO A 31 11.66 9.13 4.00
N VAL A 32 11.80 9.13 2.67
CA VAL A 32 12.44 8.05 1.92
C VAL A 32 13.93 8.01 2.24
N ALA A 33 14.61 9.16 2.24
CA ALA A 33 16.02 9.25 2.61
C ALA A 33 16.27 8.76 4.05
N ARG A 34 15.42 9.15 5.00
CA ARG A 34 15.50 8.70 6.40
C ARG A 34 15.27 7.20 6.53
N LYS A 35 14.28 6.64 5.82
CA LYS A 35 14.02 5.19 5.76
C LYS A 35 15.24 4.45 5.22
N MET A 36 15.82 4.95 4.12
CA MET A 36 17.00 4.35 3.50
C MET A 36 18.24 4.40 4.41
N LYS A 37 18.47 5.51 5.11
CA LYS A 37 19.53 5.63 6.11
C LYS A 37 19.30 4.70 7.31
N SER A 38 18.06 4.56 7.77
CA SER A 38 17.72 3.68 8.90
C SER A 38 18.01 2.21 8.59
N TYR A 39 17.94 1.83 7.32
CA TYR A 39 18.25 0.49 6.88
C TYR A 39 19.72 0.25 6.58
N SER A 40 20.57 1.28 6.42
CA SER A 40 22.00 1.08 6.07
C SER A 40 22.78 0.35 7.17
N ARG A 41 22.25 0.34 8.41
CA ARG A 41 22.78 -0.46 9.52
C ARG A 41 22.54 -1.97 9.37
N TYR A 42 21.61 -2.38 8.51
CA TYR A 42 21.31 -3.79 8.27
C TYR A 42 21.98 -4.25 6.98
N LYS A 43 22.80 -5.30 7.07
CA LYS A 43 23.39 -5.99 5.92
C LYS A 43 22.34 -6.91 5.27
N TRP A 44 21.35 -6.33 4.62
CA TRP A 44 20.30 -7.10 3.94
C TRP A 44 20.80 -7.57 2.56
N PRO A 45 20.87 -8.89 2.29
CA PRO A 45 21.54 -9.44 1.10
C PRO A 45 20.83 -9.21 -0.24
N LEU A 46 19.78 -8.39 -0.30
CA LEU A 46 18.97 -8.14 -1.51
C LEU A 46 18.60 -6.66 -1.66
N ARG A 47 19.46 -5.77 -1.19
CA ARG A 47 19.21 -4.32 -1.25
C ARG A 47 19.79 -3.67 -2.50
N GLU A 48 20.83 -4.28 -3.06
CA GLU A 48 21.37 -3.96 -4.37
C GLU A 48 20.49 -4.66 -5.42
N GLY A 49 20.08 -3.94 -6.48
CA GLY A 49 19.19 -4.48 -7.52
C GLY A 49 17.68 -4.36 -7.25
N LEU A 50 17.23 -3.51 -6.33
CA LEU A 50 15.79 -3.19 -6.19
C LEU A 50 15.19 -2.54 -7.44
N ASP A 51 16.04 -2.00 -8.31
CA ASP A 51 15.75 -1.45 -9.62
C ASP A 51 15.89 -2.46 -10.77
N ASP A 52 16.24 -3.72 -10.46
CA ASP A 52 16.36 -4.78 -11.45
C ASP A 52 14.99 -5.30 -11.90
N LYS A 53 14.76 -5.26 -13.22
CA LYS A 53 13.57 -5.81 -13.84
C LYS A 53 13.46 -7.32 -13.66
N ALA A 54 14.57 -8.05 -13.66
CA ALA A 54 14.54 -9.50 -13.44
C ALA A 54 14.07 -9.82 -12.00
N CYS A 55 14.56 -9.06 -11.01
CA CYS A 55 14.05 -9.13 -9.64
C CYS A 55 12.54 -8.82 -9.57
N LEU A 56 12.05 -7.79 -10.27
CA LEU A 56 10.62 -7.47 -10.33
C LEU A 56 9.78 -8.62 -10.92
N GLU A 57 10.25 -9.25 -12.00
CA GLU A 57 9.52 -10.37 -12.61
C GLU A 57 9.47 -11.60 -11.70
N VAL A 58 10.57 -11.91 -10.99
CA VAL A 58 10.56 -12.95 -9.95
C VAL A 58 9.57 -12.60 -8.82
N ALA A 59 9.54 -11.35 -8.38
CA ALA A 59 8.61 -10.90 -7.34
C ALA A 59 7.14 -11.01 -7.79
N LYS A 60 6.83 -10.73 -9.07
CA LYS A 60 5.49 -10.94 -9.63
C LYS A 60 5.10 -12.42 -9.61
N GLN A 61 6.00 -13.31 -10.03
CA GLN A 61 5.74 -14.76 -9.98
C GLN A 61 5.49 -15.24 -8.54
N GLN A 62 6.29 -14.77 -7.58
CA GLN A 62 6.09 -15.08 -6.16
C GLN A 62 4.74 -14.56 -5.64
N LEU A 63 4.34 -13.36 -6.04
CA LEU A 63 3.07 -12.77 -5.64
C LEU A 63 1.86 -13.54 -6.19
N GLU A 64 1.91 -13.96 -7.46
CA GLU A 64 0.83 -14.76 -8.05
C GLU A 64 0.77 -16.17 -7.42
N ASN A 65 1.92 -16.82 -7.19
CA ASN A 65 1.96 -18.08 -6.44
C ASN A 65 1.37 -17.94 -5.03
N TYR A 66 1.67 -16.85 -4.32
CA TYR A 66 1.07 -16.57 -3.01
C TYR A 66 -0.46 -16.44 -3.11
N ILE A 67 -0.96 -15.73 -4.12
CA ILE A 67 -2.40 -15.57 -4.35
C ILE A 67 -3.08 -16.91 -4.63
N ASP A 68 -2.46 -17.76 -5.44
CA ASP A 68 -2.98 -19.08 -5.77
C ASP A 68 -3.05 -19.99 -4.54
N VAL A 69 -2.02 -19.96 -3.69
CA VAL A 69 -2.04 -20.69 -2.40
C VAL A 69 -3.18 -20.19 -1.52
N ILE A 70 -3.32 -18.88 -1.33
CA ILE A 70 -4.37 -18.31 -0.47
C ILE A 70 -5.77 -18.64 -1.00
N LYS A 71 -5.99 -18.56 -2.32
CA LYS A 71 -7.26 -18.98 -2.93
C LYS A 71 -7.52 -20.47 -2.78
N GLY A 72 -6.48 -21.30 -2.85
CA GLY A 72 -6.55 -22.76 -2.64
C GLY A 72 -7.04 -23.14 -1.24
N GLU A 73 -6.76 -22.31 -0.24
CA GLU A 73 -7.27 -22.44 1.13
C GLU A 73 -8.74 -21.95 1.27
N GLY A 74 -9.40 -21.57 0.17
CA GLY A 74 -10.78 -21.07 0.17
C GLY A 74 -10.92 -19.61 0.63
N ILE A 75 -9.82 -18.87 0.74
CA ILE A 75 -9.82 -17.46 1.16
C ILE A 75 -10.07 -16.58 -0.07
N VAL A 76 -11.00 -15.62 0.06
CA VAL A 76 -11.27 -14.63 -0.99
C VAL A 76 -10.10 -13.65 -1.08
N VAL A 77 -9.52 -13.49 -2.28
CA VAL A 77 -8.43 -12.54 -2.52
C VAL A 77 -8.93 -11.35 -3.31
N GLN A 78 -8.70 -10.16 -2.78
CA GLN A 78 -9.02 -8.88 -3.42
C GLN A 78 -7.75 -8.12 -3.76
N ARG A 79 -7.75 -7.42 -4.90
CA ARG A 79 -6.60 -6.69 -5.45
C ARG A 79 -6.95 -5.22 -5.65
N PRO A 80 -5.97 -4.29 -5.61
CA PRO A 80 -6.23 -2.91 -5.98
C PRO A 80 -6.48 -2.78 -7.48
N LYS A 81 -7.05 -1.65 -7.87
CA LYS A 81 -7.10 -1.15 -9.25
C LYS A 81 -6.00 -0.07 -9.40
N PRO A 82 -4.78 -0.46 -9.80
CA PRO A 82 -3.68 0.49 -9.93
C PRO A 82 -3.94 1.50 -11.04
N PHE A 83 -3.32 2.66 -10.92
CA PHE A 83 -3.28 3.69 -11.95
C PHE A 83 -1.84 4.10 -12.25
N PRO A 84 -1.57 4.75 -13.40
CA PRO A 84 -0.24 5.29 -13.70
C PRO A 84 0.21 6.25 -12.61
N ASN A 85 1.41 6.03 -12.08
CA ASN A 85 1.85 6.66 -10.83
C ASN A 85 3.33 7.08 -10.89
N ASN A 86 3.90 7.11 -12.10
CA ASN A 86 5.27 7.52 -12.40
C ASN A 86 5.38 9.02 -12.77
N GLU A 87 4.25 9.73 -12.77
CA GLU A 87 4.20 11.17 -13.00
C GLU A 87 4.37 11.97 -11.71
N GLU A 88 4.77 13.24 -11.83
CA GLU A 88 4.92 14.13 -10.69
C GLU A 88 3.58 14.28 -9.96
N LEU A 89 3.62 14.03 -8.66
CA LEU A 89 2.53 14.30 -7.76
C LEU A 89 2.72 15.70 -7.17
N LYS A 90 1.74 16.59 -7.37
CA LYS A 90 1.78 17.97 -6.88
C LYS A 90 0.55 18.35 -6.07
N THR A 91 0.78 18.98 -4.92
CA THR A 91 -0.23 19.68 -4.12
C THR A 91 0.11 21.17 -4.06
N PRO A 92 -0.74 22.03 -3.48
CA PRO A 92 -0.40 23.43 -3.26
C PRO A 92 0.82 23.66 -2.36
N LEU A 93 1.24 22.65 -1.56
CA LEU A 93 2.27 22.81 -0.53
C LEU A 93 3.60 22.11 -0.85
N TRP A 94 3.60 21.14 -1.76
CA TRP A 94 4.76 20.33 -2.10
C TRP A 94 4.54 19.56 -3.41
N SER A 95 5.62 19.11 -4.03
CA SER A 95 5.59 18.07 -5.07
C SER A 95 6.57 16.94 -4.74
N VAL A 96 6.40 15.82 -5.44
CA VAL A 96 7.28 14.64 -5.40
C VAL A 96 7.25 13.97 -6.77
N GLU A 97 8.37 13.42 -7.21
CA GLU A 97 8.56 13.07 -8.62
C GLU A 97 7.67 11.92 -9.10
N ARG A 98 7.30 11.02 -8.18
CA ARG A 98 6.45 9.85 -8.45
C ARG A 98 5.89 9.27 -7.16
N MET A 99 4.82 8.48 -7.27
CA MET A 99 4.31 7.69 -6.16
C MET A 99 5.01 6.33 -6.06
N SER A 100 4.92 5.64 -4.92
CA SER A 100 5.62 4.36 -4.75
C SER A 100 4.95 3.17 -5.43
N GLY A 101 3.62 3.07 -5.39
CA GLY A 101 2.87 1.90 -5.88
C GLY A 101 1.77 1.47 -4.92
N PHE A 102 1.14 0.32 -5.20
CA PHE A 102 -0.01 -0.20 -4.45
C PHE A 102 0.30 -1.58 -3.86
N THR A 103 1.53 -1.76 -3.38
CA THR A 103 2.08 -3.08 -3.00
C THR A 103 1.68 -3.53 -1.60
N CYS A 104 1.54 -2.59 -0.66
CA CYS A 104 1.43 -2.91 0.77
C CYS A 104 0.14 -2.32 1.37
N PRO A 105 -1.04 -2.95 1.17
CA PRO A 105 -2.29 -2.46 1.74
C PRO A 105 -2.23 -2.30 3.26
N ARG A 106 -1.44 -3.14 3.95
CA ARG A 106 -1.27 -3.10 5.41
C ARG A 106 -0.70 -1.79 5.93
N ASP A 107 0.07 -1.07 5.12
CA ASP A 107 0.61 0.24 5.51
C ASP A 107 -0.46 1.35 5.44
N VAL A 108 -1.49 1.14 4.63
CA VAL A 108 -2.49 2.15 4.25
C VAL A 108 -3.81 1.95 4.99
N PHE A 109 -4.16 0.71 5.32
CA PHE A 109 -5.45 0.38 5.92
C PHE A 109 -5.29 -0.39 7.22
N PHE A 110 -6.14 -0.04 8.17
CA PHE A 110 -6.33 -0.78 9.41
C PHE A 110 -7.78 -1.20 9.55
N VAL A 111 -8.03 -2.44 9.98
CA VAL A 111 -9.39 -2.97 10.22
C VAL A 111 -9.62 -3.12 11.71
N ALA A 112 -10.67 -2.50 12.23
CA ALA A 112 -11.08 -2.57 13.63
C ALA A 112 -12.56 -2.96 13.74
N GLY A 113 -12.80 -4.26 13.89
CA GLY A 113 -14.13 -4.84 13.78
C GLY A 113 -14.70 -4.56 12.39
N LYS A 114 -15.84 -3.85 12.34
CA LYS A 114 -16.52 -3.46 11.09
C LYS A 114 -16.03 -2.15 10.48
N GLN A 115 -14.91 -1.62 10.97
CA GLN A 115 -14.39 -0.34 10.49
C GLN A 115 -13.11 -0.52 9.69
N ILE A 116 -13.04 0.06 8.50
CA ILE A 116 -11.78 0.29 7.79
C ILE A 116 -11.34 1.73 8.03
N ILE A 117 -10.09 1.90 8.47
CA ILE A 117 -9.46 3.19 8.72
C ILE A 117 -8.33 3.38 7.71
N GLU A 118 -8.37 4.47 6.95
CA GLU A 118 -7.26 4.88 6.09
C GLU A 118 -6.22 5.65 6.90
N ALA A 119 -4.97 5.20 6.84
CA ALA A 119 -3.84 5.86 7.46
C ALA A 119 -3.51 7.19 6.75
N PRO A 120 -3.01 8.20 7.50
CA PRO A 120 -2.69 9.51 6.94
C PRO A 120 -1.45 9.47 6.03
N MET A 121 -0.61 8.44 6.20
CA MET A 121 0.75 8.32 5.67
C MET A 121 1.68 9.45 6.15
N SER A 122 2.99 9.26 5.96
CA SER A 122 4.01 10.24 6.34
C SER A 122 4.98 10.58 5.21
N ALA A 123 4.82 9.99 4.03
CA ALA A 123 5.65 10.22 2.85
C ALA A 123 4.77 10.75 1.70
N ARG A 124 5.27 11.77 1.00
CA ARG A 124 4.58 12.45 -0.10
C ARG A 124 4.26 11.47 -1.22
N ASN A 125 5.18 10.56 -1.55
CA ASN A 125 5.00 9.54 -2.57
C ASN A 125 3.94 8.47 -2.23
N ARG A 126 3.31 8.52 -1.05
CA ARG A 126 2.21 7.63 -0.63
C ARG A 126 0.89 8.36 -0.41
N TYR A 127 0.82 9.65 -0.71
CA TYR A 127 -0.31 10.50 -0.31
C TYR A 127 -1.68 10.03 -0.85
N PHE A 128 -1.68 9.53 -2.09
CA PHE A 128 -2.87 9.02 -2.79
C PHE A 128 -2.85 7.49 -3.01
N GLU A 129 -2.04 6.75 -2.26
CA GLU A 129 -1.95 5.28 -2.39
C GLU A 129 -3.29 4.58 -2.12
N ASN A 130 -4.11 5.17 -1.25
CA ASN A 130 -5.47 4.69 -0.95
C ASN A 130 -6.41 4.70 -2.17
N LEU A 131 -6.17 5.56 -3.16
CA LEU A 131 -7.08 5.70 -4.30
C LEU A 131 -7.13 4.43 -5.17
N GLY A 132 -6.08 3.61 -5.18
CA GLY A 132 -6.08 2.32 -5.87
C GLY A 132 -7.07 1.30 -5.28
N TRP A 133 -7.62 1.57 -4.10
CA TRP A 133 -8.54 0.70 -3.38
C TRP A 133 -9.96 1.28 -3.28
N ARG A 134 -10.19 2.45 -3.87
CA ARG A 134 -11.43 3.23 -3.67
C ARG A 134 -12.67 2.47 -4.16
N ASP A 135 -12.60 1.81 -5.31
CA ASP A 135 -13.71 1.04 -5.88
C ASP A 135 -14.09 -0.13 -4.93
N LEU A 136 -13.11 -0.79 -4.32
CA LEU A 136 -13.31 -1.89 -3.37
C LEU A 136 -13.86 -1.41 -2.02
N LEU A 137 -13.34 -0.29 -1.50
CA LEU A 137 -13.88 0.34 -0.28
C LEU A 137 -15.35 0.72 -0.46
N MET A 138 -15.69 1.31 -1.61
CA MET A 138 -17.06 1.68 -1.94
C MET A 138 -17.97 0.46 -2.04
N SER A 139 -17.50 -0.65 -2.64
CA SER A 139 -18.30 -1.87 -2.74
C SER A 139 -18.65 -2.44 -1.37
N TYR A 140 -17.70 -2.46 -0.43
CA TYR A 140 -17.98 -2.93 0.93
C TYR A 140 -18.87 -1.99 1.71
N TYR A 141 -18.64 -0.68 1.60
CA TYR A 141 -19.43 0.34 2.29
C TYR A 141 -20.91 0.26 1.86
N ASN A 142 -21.15 0.07 0.56
CA ASN A 142 -22.51 -0.07 0.03
C ASN A 142 -23.15 -1.43 0.39
N ALA A 143 -22.35 -2.48 0.56
CA ALA A 143 -22.85 -3.83 0.83
C ALA A 143 -23.23 -4.09 2.30
N ASP A 144 -22.69 -3.34 3.26
CA ASP A 144 -22.96 -3.54 4.69
C ASP A 144 -23.26 -2.21 5.39
N PRO A 145 -24.53 -1.93 5.76
CA PRO A 145 -24.90 -0.66 6.40
C PRO A 145 -24.28 -0.45 7.79
N ARG A 146 -23.66 -1.48 8.37
CA ARG A 146 -22.93 -1.39 9.64
C ARG A 146 -21.42 -1.18 9.45
N MET A 147 -20.93 -1.29 8.22
CA MET A 147 -19.54 -0.99 7.93
C MET A 147 -19.29 0.50 8.17
N ARG A 148 -18.18 0.79 8.83
CA ARG A 148 -17.68 2.16 8.97
C ARG A 148 -16.45 2.32 8.11
N TRP A 149 -16.36 3.45 7.44
CA TRP A 149 -15.17 3.84 6.71
C TRP A 149 -14.72 5.20 7.18
N THR A 150 -13.46 5.29 7.58
CA THR A 150 -12.91 6.51 8.16
C THR A 150 -11.55 6.80 7.52
N CYS A 151 -11.28 8.07 7.25
CA CYS A 151 -9.96 8.52 6.83
C CYS A 151 -9.37 9.36 7.95
N ALA A 152 -8.16 9.01 8.40
CA ALA A 152 -7.44 9.85 9.35
C ALA A 152 -7.09 11.22 8.71
N PRO A 153 -6.94 12.30 9.49
CA PRO A 153 -6.63 13.62 8.95
C PRO A 153 -5.35 13.60 8.11
N LYS A 154 -5.44 13.99 6.84
CA LYS A 154 -4.29 14.07 5.93
C LYS A 154 -3.31 15.15 6.42
N PRO A 155 -2.01 14.84 6.58
CA PRO A 155 -1.03 15.78 7.08
C PRO A 155 -0.61 16.75 5.96
N LYS A 156 -0.15 17.95 6.35
CA LYS A 156 0.31 18.97 5.39
C LYS A 156 1.55 18.55 4.60
N MET A 157 2.39 17.68 5.17
CA MET A 157 3.65 17.19 4.59
C MET A 157 4.59 18.29 4.06
N VAL A 158 4.57 19.47 4.69
CA VAL A 158 5.54 20.56 4.44
C VAL A 158 6.92 20.19 5.00
N ASP A 159 7.98 20.86 4.55
CA ASP A 159 9.36 20.50 4.94
C ASP A 159 9.58 20.49 6.45
N SER A 160 8.91 21.37 7.20
CA SER A 160 8.97 21.39 8.67
C SER A 160 8.31 20.19 9.36
N SER A 161 7.71 19.27 8.60
CA SER A 161 7.15 18.01 9.11
C SER A 161 8.22 16.91 9.29
N TYR A 162 9.46 17.13 8.86
CA TYR A 162 10.50 16.09 8.71
C TYR A 162 11.77 16.33 9.52
#